data_AF-A0A933GKP0-F1
#
_entry.id   AF-A0A933GKP0-F1
#
_cell.length_a   1.000
_cell.length_b   1.000
_cell.length_c   1.000
_cell.angle_alpha   90.00
_cell.angle_beta   90.00
_cell.angle_gamma   90.00
#
_symmetry.space_group_name_H-M   'P 1'
#
loop_
_entity.id
_entity.type
_entity.pdbx_description
1 polymer ?
#
loop_
_entity_poly.entity_id
_entity_poly.type
_entity_poly.pdbx_seq_one_letter_code
_entity_poly.pdbx_strand_id
1 'polypeptide(L)' 'MPKEELISEAVSLPVEIRLQLVERLLESLNPSHKNIDELWAIEAERRVAEIEKGEVKTVPGDEVFQKLYDRRKK' A
#
# COMPACT_ATOMS: atom_id res chain seq x y z
N MET A 1 1.44 26.93 -13.98
CA MET A 1 2.15 25.91 -14.76
C MET A 1 1.17 24.81 -15.17
N PRO A 2 0.97 24.57 -16.47
CA PRO A 2 0.26 23.40 -17.00
C PRO A 2 0.86 22.08 -16.50
N LYS A 3 0.01 21.06 -16.34
CA LYS A 3 0.42 19.71 -15.86
C LYS A 3 1.61 19.15 -16.64
N GLU A 4 1.58 19.21 -17.97
CA GLU A 4 2.63 18.63 -18.81
C GLU A 4 3.96 19.38 -18.70
N GLU A 5 3.91 20.69 -18.44
CA GLU A 5 5.10 21.51 -18.20
C GLU A 5 5.77 21.11 -16.87
N LEU A 6 4.98 20.92 -15.80
CA LEU A 6 5.47 20.43 -14.50
C LEU A 6 6.10 19.03 -14.60
N ILE A 7 5.48 18.12 -15.36
CA ILE A 7 6.02 16.76 -15.55
C ILE A 7 7.34 16.81 -16.33
N SER A 8 7.40 17.61 -17.40
CA SER A 8 8.62 17.79 -18.19
C SER A 8 9.76 18.32 -17.32
N GLU A 9 9.50 19.33 -16.50
CA GLU A 9 10.47 19.86 -15.54
C GLU A 9 10.93 18.78 -14.55
N ALA A 10 10.00 18.04 -13.93
CA ALA A 10 10.33 16.99 -12.97
C ALA A 10 11.18 15.87 -13.58
N VAL A 11 10.90 15.47 -14.83
CA VAL A 11 11.68 14.45 -15.55
C VAL A 11 13.06 14.97 -15.95
N SER A 12 13.20 16.27 -16.22
CA SER A 12 14.48 16.91 -16.59
C SER A 12 15.49 16.99 -15.43
N LEU A 13 15.04 16.86 -14.18
CA LEU A 13 15.89 16.93 -13.00
C LEU A 13 16.95 15.80 -12.98
N PRO A 14 18.12 16.02 -12.36
CA PRO A 14 19.08 14.95 -12.07
C PRO A 14 18.43 13.78 -11.32
N VAL A 15 18.93 12.56 -11.52
CA VAL A 15 18.30 11.34 -10.98
C VAL A 15 18.20 11.37 -9.46
N GLU A 16 19.18 11.95 -8.77
CA GLU A 16 19.21 12.10 -7.31
C GLU A 16 18.08 13.01 -6.82
N ILE A 17 17.80 14.09 -7.55
CA ILE A 17 16.74 15.03 -7.20
C ILE A 17 15.38 14.44 -7.54
N ARG A 18 15.25 13.69 -8.65
CA ARG A 18 14.02 12.97 -8.96
C ARG A 18 13.68 11.95 -7.89
N LEU A 19 14.67 11.23 -7.36
CA LEU A 19 14.45 10.27 -6.27
C LEU A 19 13.89 10.96 -5.02
N GLN A 20 14.52 12.06 -4.59
CA GLN A 20 14.04 12.85 -3.45
C GLN A 20 12.62 13.40 -3.68
N LEU A 21 12.31 13.82 -4.91
CA LEU A 21 10.97 14.28 -5.26
C LEU A 21 9.94 13.14 -5.17
N VAL A 22 10.28 11.95 -5.68
CA VAL A 22 9.42 10.76 -5.59
C VAL A 22 9.18 10.38 -4.13
N GLU A 23 10.21 10.36 -3.28
CA GLU A 23 10.07 10.08 -1.84
C GLU A 23 9.07 11.03 -1.17
N ARG A 24 9.24 12.34 -1.36
CA ARG A 24 8.32 13.35 -0.80
C ARG A 24 6.89 13.20 -1.32
N LEU A 25 6.73 12.89 -2.61
CA LEU A 25 5.41 12.66 -3.18
C LEU A 25 4.76 11.41 -2.58
N LEU A 26 5.51 10.32 -2.43
CA LEU A 26 5.03 9.10 -1.78
C LEU A 26 4.64 9.34 -0.31
N GLU A 27 5.44 10.07 0.45
CA GLU A 27 5.12 10.49 1.81
C GLU A 27 3.85 11.35 1.87
N SER A 28 3.64 12.24 0.90
CA SER A 28 2.44 13.08 0.85
C SER A 28 1.17 12.29 0.54
N LEU A 29 1.28 11.24 -0.28
CA LEU A 29 0.16 10.38 -0.67
C LEU A 29 -0.20 9.38 0.44
N ASN A 30 0.81 8.95 1.20
CA ASN A 30 0.67 8.03 2.32
C ASN A 30 1.34 8.64 3.57
N PRO A 31 0.75 9.69 4.15
CA PRO A 31 1.30 10.30 5.34
C PRO A 31 1.41 9.24 6.44
N SER A 32 2.60 9.08 7.02
CA SER A 32 2.79 8.14 8.12
C SER A 32 1.91 8.56 9.29
N HIS A 33 0.99 7.71 9.69
CA HIS A 33 0.17 7.93 10.85
C HIS A 33 0.69 7.01 11.95
N LYS A 34 1.74 7.43 12.66
CA LYS A 34 2.47 6.58 13.63
C LYS A 34 1.54 5.81 14.58
N ASN A 35 0.49 6.48 15.06
CA ASN A 35 -0.52 5.87 15.91
C ASN A 35 -1.33 4.77 15.20
N ILE A 36 -1.65 4.96 13.91
CA ILE A 36 -2.30 3.95 13.08
C ILE A 36 -1.31 2.81 12.79
N ASP A 37 -0.07 3.12 12.41
CA ASP A 37 0.96 2.12 12.11
C ASP A 37 1.22 1.19 13.31
N GLU A 38 1.28 1.75 14.53
CA GLU A 38 1.38 0.97 15.77
C GLU A 38 0.16 0.06 15.99
N LEU A 39 -1.06 0.56 15.75
CA LEU A 39 -2.28 -0.25 15.87
C LEU A 39 -2.33 -1.37 14.82
N TRP A 40 -1.86 -1.09 13.59
CA TRP A 40 -1.77 -2.10 12.53
C TRP A 40 -0.75 -3.19 12.86
N ALA A 41 0.40 -2.83 13.43
CA ALA A 41 1.40 -3.80 13.87
C ALA A 41 0.83 -4.74 14.95
N ILE A 42 0.17 -4.18 15.97
CA ILE A 42 -0.48 -4.95 17.03
C ILE A 42 -1.53 -5.92 16.45
N GLU A 43 -2.39 -5.42 15.56
CA GLU A 43 -3.46 -6.23 14.96
C GLU A 43 -2.90 -7.32 14.04
N ALA A 44 -1.83 -7.04 13.29
CA ALA A 44 -1.17 -8.02 12.43
C ALA A 44 -0.60 -9.18 13.26
N GLU A 45 0.17 -8.87 14.31
CA GLU A 45 0.74 -9.88 15.21
C GLU A 45 -0.36 -10.72 15.89
N ARG A 46 -1.43 -10.07 16.36
CA ARG A 46 -2.59 -10.76 16.93
C ARG A 46 -3.21 -11.75 15.95
N ARG A 47 -3.45 -11.34 14.70
CA ARG A 47 -4.05 -12.20 13.66
C ARG A 47 -3.17 -13.38 13.29
N VAL A 48 -1.86 -13.17 13.18
CA VAL A 48 -0.90 -14.26 12.90
C VAL A 48 -0.98 -15.31 14.00
N ALA A 49 -0.90 -14.88 15.27
CA ALA A 49 -0.96 -15.79 16.41
C ALA A 49 -2.29 -16.57 16.48
N GLU A 50 -3.43 -15.93 16.21
CA GLU A 50 -4.74 -16.59 16.17
C GLU A 50 -4.83 -17.66 15.08
N ILE A 51 -4.25 -17.39 13.91
CA ILE A 51 -4.18 -18.36 12.80
C ILE A 51 -3.31 -19.55 13.19
N GLU A 52 -2.12 -19.31 13.73
CA GLU A 52 -1.18 -20.36 14.13
C GLU A 52 -1.74 -21.27 15.24
N LYS A 53 -2.52 -20.70 16.16
CA LYS A 53 -3.22 -21.45 17.21
C LYS A 53 -4.51 -22.13 16.75
N GLY A 54 -4.99 -21.83 15.54
CA GLY A 54 -6.27 -22.33 15.04
C GLY A 54 -7.49 -21.73 15.75
N GLU A 55 -7.34 -20.56 16.38
CA GLU A 55 -8.42 -19.85 17.09
C GLU A 55 -9.43 -19.21 16.13
N VAL A 56 -9.03 -19.04 14.86
CA VAL A 56 -9.86 -18.45 13.80
C VAL A 56 -10.00 -19.38 12.61
N LYS A 57 -11.17 -19.33 11.95
CA LYS A 57 -11.41 -20.04 10.70
C LYS A 57 -10.84 -19.24 9.53
N THR A 58 -9.83 -19.79 8.86
CA THR A 58 -9.26 -19.20 7.65
C THR A 58 -10.10 -19.54 6.41
N VAL A 59 -9.96 -18.71 5.38
CA VAL A 59 -10.53 -18.96 4.04
C VAL A 59 -9.37 -19.30 3.12
N PRO A 60 -9.46 -20.38 2.31
CA PRO A 60 -8.44 -20.69 1.32
C PRO A 60 -8.19 -19.54 0.34
N GLY A 61 -6.92 -19.26 0.04
CA GLY A 61 -6.53 -18.16 -0.84
C GLY A 61 -7.18 -18.26 -2.23
N ASP A 62 -7.22 -19.47 -2.80
CA ASP A 62 -7.83 -19.73 -4.12
C ASP A 62 -9.30 -19.32 -4.17
N GLU A 63 -10.06 -19.53 -3.09
CA GLU A 63 -11.46 -19.12 -2.99
C GLU A 63 -11.60 -17.59 -3.03
N VAL A 64 -10.69 -16.86 -2.38
CA VAL A 64 -10.66 -15.39 -2.39
C VAL A 64 -10.39 -14.87 -3.80
N PHE A 65 -9.37 -15.40 -4.48
CA PHE A 65 -9.02 -14.98 -5.84
C PHE A 65 -10.14 -15.29 -6.83
N GLN A 66 -10.75 -16.46 -6.75
CA GLN A 66 -11.89 -16.83 -7.60
C GLN A 66 -13.03 -15.80 -7.48
N LYS A 67 -13.42 -15.43 -6.25
CA LYS A 67 -14.44 -14.39 -6.01
C LYS A 67 -14.08 -13.03 -6.62
N LEU A 68 -12.80 -12.63 -6.54
CA LEU A 68 -12.32 -11.37 -7.13
C LEU A 68 -12.37 -11.37 -8.66
N TYR A 69 -12.08 -12.51 -9.30
CA TYR A 69 -12.19 -12.64 -10.76
C TYR A 69 -13.65 -12.60 -11.20
N ASP A 70 -14.54 -13.29 -10.50
CA ASP A 70 -15.96 -13.33 -10.83
C ASP A 70 -16.62 -11.95 -10.68
N ARG A 71 -16.21 -11.15 -9.68
CA ARG A 71 -16.69 -9.77 -9.50
C ARG A 71 -16.30 -8.84 -10.66
N ARG A 72 -15.14 -9.06 -11.29
CA ARG A 72 -14.65 -8.24 -12.41
C ARG A 72 -15.26 -8.58 -13.77
N LYS A 73 -15.98 -9.71 -13.87
CA LYS A 73 -16.68 -10.15 -15.10
C LYS A 73 -18.12 -9.61 -15.19
N LYS A 74 -18.61 -8.92 -14.16
CA LYS A 74 -19.88 -8.19 -14.16
C LYS A 74 -19.64 -6.74 -14.58
#